data_AF-A0A0F9NXH8-F1
#
_entry.id   AF-A0A0F9NXH8-F1
#
_cell.length_a   1.000
_cell.length_b   1.000
_cell.length_c   1.000
_cell.angle_alpha   90.00
_cell.angle_beta   90.00
_cell.angle_gamma   90.00
#
_symmetry.space_group_name_H-M   'P 1'
#
loop_
_entity.id
_entity.type
_entity.pdbx_description
1 polymer ?
#
loop_
_entity_poly.entity_id
_entity_poly.type
_entity_poly.pdbx_seq_one_letter_code
_entity_poly.pdbx_strand_id
1 'polypeptide(L)'
;MAADQRFYTHAPGLSQDAVITLIADADEIHVLRVIHFSYRSAAAPSIGKLTVDVGGATVYEDNVVEAGPKQVLFDDGLYGNKNEALVITLLGLNNKVGRLNAIVD
;
A
#
# COMPACT_ATOMS: atom_id res chain seq x y z
N MET A 1 -5.41 25.58 -0.32
CA MET A 1 -6.38 24.59 0.18
C MET A 1 -5.57 23.50 0.83
N ALA A 2 -5.85 23.14 2.09
CA ALA A 2 -5.27 21.93 2.65
C ALA A 2 -5.89 20.75 1.89
N ALA A 3 -5.07 19.89 1.29
CA ALA A 3 -5.56 18.63 0.77
C ALA A 3 -6.16 17.83 1.93
N ASP A 4 -7.32 17.22 1.72
CA ASP A 4 -7.99 16.41 2.73
C ASP A 4 -7.29 15.06 2.81
N GLN A 5 -6.30 14.95 3.69
CA GLN A 5 -5.53 13.71 3.86
C GLN A 5 -6.44 12.58 4.34
N ARG A 6 -6.59 11.55 3.52
CA ARG A 6 -7.36 10.36 3.85
C ARG A 6 -6.44 9.23 4.31
N PHE A 7 -6.84 8.55 5.37
CA PHE A 7 -6.12 7.40 5.94
C PHE A 7 -6.87 6.12 5.61
N TYR A 8 -6.19 5.18 4.97
CA TYR A 8 -6.76 3.89 4.59
C TYR A 8 -6.00 2.78 5.29
N THR A 9 -6.71 1.83 5.89
CA THR A 9 -6.07 0.70 6.60
C THR A 9 -6.70 -0.62 6.16
N HIS A 10 -5.85 -1.60 5.88
CA HIS A 10 -6.29 -2.98 5.66
C HIS A 10 -5.41 -3.96 6.44
N ALA A 11 -6.07 -4.88 7.14
CA ALA A 11 -5.45 -5.91 7.97
C ALA A 11 -6.22 -7.23 7.77
N PRO A 12 -5.94 -7.96 6.69
CA PRO A 12 -6.69 -9.16 6.34
C PRO A 12 -6.44 -10.31 7.31
N GLY A 13 -7.21 -11.40 7.12
CA GLY A 13 -7.01 -12.66 7.85
C GLY A 13 -5.68 -13.34 7.52
N LEU A 14 -5.40 -14.48 8.17
CA LEU A 14 -4.20 -15.27 7.91
C LEU A 14 -4.09 -15.68 6.43
N SER A 15 -2.87 -15.63 5.87
CA SER A 15 -2.57 -16.03 4.48
C SER A 15 -3.28 -15.23 3.39
N GLN A 16 -3.63 -13.98 3.67
CA GLN A 16 -4.18 -13.06 2.69
C GLN A 16 -3.31 -11.82 2.57
N ASP A 17 -3.20 -11.31 1.35
CA ASP A 17 -2.47 -10.09 1.06
C ASP A 17 -3.25 -8.88 1.58
N ALA A 18 -2.54 -7.92 2.16
CA ALA A 18 -3.15 -6.68 2.57
C ALA A 18 -3.20 -5.74 1.36
N VAL A 19 -4.38 -5.61 0.77
CA VAL A 19 -4.64 -4.75 -0.40
C VAL A 19 -5.45 -3.52 -0.01
N ILE A 20 -5.04 -2.33 -0.45
CA ILE A 20 -5.85 -1.11 -0.47
C ILE A 20 -6.11 -0.76 -1.93
N THR A 21 -7.37 -0.60 -2.31
CA THR A 21 -7.77 -0.20 -3.67
C THR A 21 -8.56 1.09 -3.59
N LEU A 22 -8.07 2.12 -4.26
CA LEU A 22 -8.72 3.42 -4.41
C LEU A 22 -8.99 3.65 -5.88
N ILE A 23 -10.25 3.88 -6.24
CA ILE A 23 -10.64 4.14 -7.62
C ILE A 23 -10.76 5.65 -7.77
N ALA A 24 -10.04 6.25 -8.72
CA ALA A 24 -10.22 7.65 -9.06
C ALA A 24 -11.38 7.78 -10.04
N ASP A 25 -12.28 8.73 -9.79
CA ASP A 25 -13.32 9.10 -10.75
C ASP A 25 -12.76 10.05 -11.82
N ALA A 26 -13.58 10.47 -12.78
CA ALA A 26 -13.15 11.29 -13.93
C ALA A 26 -12.54 12.65 -13.56
N ASP A 27 -12.84 13.14 -12.35
CA ASP A 27 -12.41 14.46 -11.85
C ASP A 27 -11.46 14.39 -10.66
N GLU A 28 -11.06 13.18 -10.23
CA GLU A 28 -10.16 12.97 -9.09
C GLU A 28 -8.85 12.33 -9.57
N ILE A 29 -7.76 12.62 -8.85
CA ILE A 29 -6.50 11.89 -8.93
C ILE A 29 -6.11 11.53 -7.50
N HIS A 30 -5.60 10.32 -7.28
CA HIS A 30 -5.04 9.94 -5.98
C HIS A 30 -3.58 10.35 -5.91
N VAL A 31 -3.15 10.99 -4.84
CA VAL A 31 -1.73 11.25 -4.58
C VAL A 31 -1.29 10.51 -3.33
N LEU A 32 -0.55 9.43 -3.52
CA LEU A 32 -0.02 8.62 -2.42
C LEU A 32 1.21 9.30 -1.81
N ARG A 33 1.16 9.57 -0.50
CA ARG A 33 2.25 10.24 0.23
C ARG A 33 3.08 9.27 1.05
N VAL A 34 2.41 8.39 1.78
CA VAL A 34 3.06 7.52 2.77
C VAL A 34 2.40 6.16 2.76
N ILE A 35 3.22 5.11 2.83
CA ILE A 35 2.77 3.76 3.18
C ILE A 35 3.42 3.38 4.49
N HIS A 36 2.61 3.05 5.49
CA HIS A 36 3.04 2.34 6.70
C HIS A 36 2.65 0.88 6.57
N PHE A 37 3.59 -0.02 6.81
CA PHE A 37 3.31 -1.44 6.74
C PHE A 37 4.05 -2.22 7.82
N SER A 38 3.55 -3.41 8.13
CA SER A 38 4.24 -4.33 9.02
C SER A 38 3.79 -5.76 8.77
N TYR A 39 4.71 -6.71 8.95
CA TYR A 39 4.32 -8.08 9.27
C TYR A 39 4.34 -8.26 10.78
N ARG A 40 3.50 -9.16 11.30
CA ARG A 40 3.53 -9.52 12.73
C ARG A 40 4.96 -9.87 13.17
N SER A 41 5.40 -9.23 14.25
CA SER A 41 6.78 -9.25 14.74
C SER A 41 7.37 -10.65 14.96
N ALA A 42 6.55 -11.62 15.34
CA ALA A 42 7.00 -12.99 15.59
C ALA A 42 7.33 -13.79 14.31
N ALA A 43 7.09 -13.24 13.13
CA ALA A 43 7.00 -14.05 11.93
C ALA A 43 7.22 -13.24 10.63
N ALA A 44 8.48 -12.94 10.32
CA ALA A 44 8.89 -12.46 9.00
C ALA A 44 8.40 -13.42 7.89
N PRO A 45 7.88 -12.92 6.76
CA PRO A 45 7.58 -13.77 5.62
C PRO A 45 8.89 -14.20 4.94
N SER A 46 8.92 -15.43 4.41
CA SER A 46 10.04 -15.90 3.59
C SER A 46 10.10 -15.22 2.22
N ILE A 47 8.94 -14.76 1.75
CA ILE A 47 8.75 -13.95 0.56
C ILE A 47 7.71 -12.91 0.95
N GLY A 48 8.12 -11.63 0.93
CA GLY A 48 7.22 -10.51 1.14
C GLY A 48 7.55 -9.40 0.16
N LYS A 49 6.51 -8.71 -0.28
CA LYS A 49 6.61 -7.73 -1.36
C LYS A 49 5.57 -6.64 -1.17
N LEU A 50 5.98 -5.39 -1.36
CA LEU A 50 5.11 -4.23 -1.38
C LEU A 50 5.06 -3.73 -2.81
N THR A 51 3.86 -3.65 -3.40
CA THR A 51 3.66 -3.05 -4.72
C THR A 51 2.68 -1.89 -4.65
N VAL A 52 2.87 -0.95 -5.57
CA VAL A 52 1.87 0.06 -5.92
C VAL A 52 1.63 -0.02 -7.41
N ASP A 53 0.38 -0.24 -7.78
CA ASP A 53 -0.09 -0.29 -9.15
C ASP A 53 -1.00 0.91 -9.44
N VAL A 54 -0.83 1.54 -10.59
CA VAL A 54 -1.67 2.63 -11.10
C VAL A 54 -2.17 2.22 -12.47
N GLY A 55 -3.50 2.18 -12.65
CA GLY A 55 -4.11 1.77 -13.93
C GLY A 55 -3.77 0.33 -14.35
N GLY A 56 -3.37 -0.51 -13.39
CA GLY A 56 -2.93 -1.89 -13.64
C GLY A 56 -1.44 -2.05 -13.98
N ALA A 57 -0.65 -0.97 -13.96
CA ALA A 57 0.80 -1.02 -14.13
C ALA A 57 1.52 -0.80 -12.78
N THR A 58 2.49 -1.65 -12.46
CA THR A 58 3.33 -1.49 -11.27
C THR A 58 4.27 -0.31 -11.44
N VAL A 59 4.13 0.68 -10.57
CA VAL A 59 4.93 1.92 -10.56
C VAL A 59 5.90 1.98 -9.39
N TYR A 60 5.66 1.19 -8.35
CA TYR A 60 6.58 0.99 -7.24
C TYR A 60 6.57 -0.47 -6.80
N GLU A 61 7.75 -0.97 -6.46
CA GLU A 61 7.94 -2.32 -5.97
C GLU A 61 9.13 -2.36 -5.00
N ASP A 62 8.95 -3.05 -3.87
CA ASP A 62 10.03 -3.38 -2.96
C ASP A 62 9.86 -4.78 -2.36
N ASN A 63 10.99 -5.49 -2.20
CA ASN A 63 11.02 -6.77 -1.53
C ASN A 63 11.16 -6.55 -0.03
N VAL A 64 10.11 -6.85 0.71
CA VAL A 64 10.02 -6.57 2.15
C VAL A 64 9.80 -7.87 2.91
N VAL A 65 10.88 -8.37 3.52
CA VAL A 65 10.87 -9.64 4.28
C VAL A 65 11.11 -9.45 5.77
N GLU A 66 11.50 -8.28 6.23
CA GLU A 66 11.70 -8.08 7.67
C GLU A 66 10.36 -7.97 8.40
N ALA A 67 10.31 -8.55 9.60
CA ALA A 67 9.19 -8.38 10.50
C ALA A 67 9.18 -6.97 11.13
N GLY A 68 8.02 -6.55 11.62
CA GLY A 68 7.87 -5.28 12.33
C GLY A 68 7.49 -4.10 11.42
N PRO A 69 7.32 -2.91 12.01
CA PRO A 69 6.82 -1.74 11.30
C PRO A 69 7.91 -1.09 10.44
N LYS A 70 7.51 -0.72 9.22
CA LYS A 70 8.29 0.02 8.25
C LYS A 70 7.44 1.09 7.59
N GLN A 71 8.11 2.04 6.93
CA GLN A 71 7.44 3.08 6.16
C GLN A 71 8.15 3.36 4.85
N VAL A 72 7.38 3.73 3.84
CA VAL A 72 7.85 4.31 2.57
C VAL A 72 7.28 5.72 2.45
N LEU A 73 8.14 6.68 2.14
CA LEU A 73 7.79 8.08 1.93
C LEU A 73 7.94 8.42 0.46
N PHE A 74 6.93 9.08 -0.10
CA PHE A 74 6.95 9.66 -1.45
C PHE A 74 6.90 11.18 -1.29
N ASP A 75 8.06 11.81 -1.15
CA ASP A 75 8.18 13.24 -0.78
C ASP A 75 7.40 14.16 -1.74
N ASP A 76 7.52 13.91 -3.04
CA ASP A 76 6.78 14.65 -4.07
C ASP A 76 5.36 14.12 -4.32
N GLY A 77 5.01 12.99 -3.71
CA GLY A 77 3.81 12.20 -3.96
C GLY A 77 3.97 11.25 -5.13
N LEU A 78 3.39 10.06 -5.03
CA LEU A 78 3.19 9.14 -6.14
C LEU A 78 1.79 9.38 -6.71
N TYR A 79 1.73 9.91 -7.93
CA TYR A 79 0.49 10.34 -8.56
C TYR A 79 -0.16 9.18 -9.32
N GLY A 80 -1.45 8.99 -9.08
CA GLY A 80 -2.33 8.23 -9.97
C GLY A 80 -2.78 9.07 -11.18
N ASN A 81 -3.61 8.46 -12.03
CA ASN A 81 -4.31 9.18 -13.10
C ASN A 81 -5.82 9.14 -12.89
N LYS A 82 -6.53 10.02 -13.60
CA LYS A 82 -8.00 10.04 -13.65
C LYS A 82 -8.54 8.72 -14.20
N ASN A 83 -9.67 8.26 -13.67
CA ASN A 83 -10.30 6.98 -14.05
C ASN A 83 -9.42 5.74 -13.84
N GLU A 84 -8.30 5.86 -13.13
CA GLU A 84 -7.42 4.74 -12.85
C GLU A 84 -7.48 4.38 -11.37
N ALA A 85 -7.42 3.08 -11.10
CA ALA A 85 -7.28 2.60 -9.74
C ALA A 85 -5.83 2.74 -9.28
N LEU A 86 -5.65 3.23 -8.06
CA LEU A 86 -4.45 3.08 -7.25
C LEU A 86 -4.62 1.84 -6.37
N VAL A 87 -3.74 0.86 -6.54
CA VAL A 87 -3.77 -0.40 -5.77
C VAL A 87 -2.46 -0.54 -5.03
N ILE A 88 -2.52 -0.68 -3.71
CA ILE A 88 -1.36 -0.88 -2.85
C ILE A 88 -1.48 -2.28 -2.27
N THR A 89 -0.50 -3.14 -2.53
CA THR A 89 -0.53 -4.54 -2.12
C THR A 89 0.68 -4.88 -1.27
N LEU A 90 0.44 -5.42 -0.09
CA LEU A 90 1.46 -6.05 0.75
C LEU A 90 1.24 -7.57 0.75
N LEU A 91 2.08 -8.26 -0.01
CA LEU A 91 2.11 -9.72 -0.11
C LEU A 91 2.93 -10.30 1.03
N GLY A 92 2.40 -11.29 1.73
CA GLY A 92 3.13 -12.04 2.76
C GLY A 92 2.80 -13.52 2.73
N LEU A 93 3.65 -14.33 2.10
CA LEU A 93 3.42 -15.79 2.04
C LEU A 93 3.63 -16.45 3.42
N ASN A 94 3.01 -17.62 3.62
CA ASN A 94 3.10 -18.50 4.81
C ASN A 94 2.39 -18.00 6.10
N ASN A 95 1.08 -17.74 6.04
CA ASN A 95 0.23 -17.41 7.19
C ASN A 95 0.65 -16.13 7.94
N LYS A 96 1.23 -15.14 7.25
CA LYS A 96 1.63 -13.89 7.88
C LYS A 96 0.54 -12.85 7.69
N VAL A 97 0.17 -12.20 8.78
CA VAL A 97 -0.76 -11.06 8.73
C VAL A 97 0.09 -9.82 8.47
N GLY A 98 0.01 -9.32 7.24
CA GLY A 98 0.43 -7.96 6.90
C GLY A 98 -0.60 -6.96 7.42
N ARG A 99 -0.13 -5.81 7.90
CA ARG A 99 -0.97 -4.62 8.08
C ARG A 99 -0.45 -3.56 7.13
N LEU A 100 -1.38 -2.92 6.43
CA LEU A 100 -1.10 -1.87 5.49
C LEU A 100 -1.92 -0.63 5.88
N ASN A 101 -1.27 0.53 5.91
CA ASN A 101 -1.89 1.83 6.08
C ASN A 101 -1.30 2.79 5.05
N ALA A 102 -2.15 3.59 4.40
CA ALA A 102 -1.74 4.56 3.39
C ALA A 102 -2.35 5.93 3.67
N ILE A 103 -1.55 6.99 3.45
CA ILE A 103 -1.99 8.39 3.45
C ILE A 103 -2.07 8.84 2.00
N VAL A 104 -3.28 9.23 1.58
CA VAL A 104 -3.58 9.63 0.21
C VAL A 104 -4.35 10.95 0.22
N ASP A 105 -3.91 11.88 -0.63
CA ASP A 105 -4.59 13.14 -0.95
C ASP A 105 -5.50 12.98 -2.18
#